data_AF-A0A1M7G9U1-F1
#
_entry.id   AF-A0A1M7G9U1-F1
#
_cell.length_a   1.000
_cell.length_b   1.000
_cell.length_c   1.000
_cell.angle_alpha   90.00
_cell.angle_beta   90.00
_cell.angle_gamma   90.00
#
_symmetry.space_group_name_H-M   'P 1'
#
loop_
_entity.id
_entity.type
_entity.pdbx_description
1 polymer ?
#
loop_
_entity_poly.entity_id
_entity_poly.type
_entity_poly.pdbx_seq_one_letter_code
_entity_poly.pdbx_strand_id
1 'polypeptide(L)'
;MNENVKSIENIPVMLGIKETAKNFGIAEHHARQLALQGLVKATRAGKKILINQQSVADYFNSCTLSTTDVAIVKPIPFMIR
;
A
#
# COMPACT_ATOMS: atom_id res chain seq x y z
N MET A 1 -8.50 -37.31 0.07
CA MET A 1 -7.48 -37.36 1.14
C MET A 1 -6.72 -36.04 1.02
N ASN A 2 -7.32 -34.92 1.46
CA ASN A 2 -7.06 -34.25 2.75
C ASN A 2 -5.54 -34.22 2.97
N GLU A 3 -4.87 -33.07 2.90
CA GLU A 3 -4.83 -32.12 4.01
C GLU A 3 -4.76 -30.65 3.56
N ASN A 4 -5.87 -29.93 3.74
CA ASN A 4 -5.92 -28.47 3.81
C ASN A 4 -5.39 -28.05 5.19
N VAL A 5 -4.11 -28.33 5.46
CA VAL A 5 -3.40 -27.74 6.59
C VAL A 5 -2.84 -26.43 6.05
N LYS A 6 -3.68 -25.40 6.01
CA LYS A 6 -3.16 -24.03 6.04
C LYS A 6 -2.43 -23.91 7.36
N SER A 7 -1.10 -24.05 7.32
CA SER A 7 -0.23 -23.76 8.44
C SER A 7 -0.62 -22.41 9.05
N ILE A 8 -0.47 -22.27 10.37
CA ILE A 8 -0.75 -21.03 11.12
C ILE A 8 -0.07 -19.80 10.47
N GLU A 9 0.98 -20.03 9.68
CA GLU A 9 1.73 -19.07 8.87
C GLU A 9 0.93 -18.41 7.74
N ASN A 10 -0.19 -18.99 7.31
CA ASN A 10 -0.99 -18.48 6.21
C ASN A 10 -2.16 -17.59 6.68
N ILE A 11 -2.19 -17.25 7.97
CA ILE A 11 -3.15 -16.32 8.52
C ILE A 11 -2.74 -14.91 8.08
N PRO A 12 -3.56 -14.20 7.31
CA PRO A 12 -3.23 -12.85 6.86
C PRO A 12 -3.12 -11.92 8.07
N VAL A 13 -1.96 -11.29 8.22
CA VAL A 13 -1.73 -10.30 9.27
C VAL A 13 -2.45 -9.00 8.88
N MET A 14 -3.45 -8.65 9.69
CA MET A 14 -4.28 -7.46 9.52
C MET A 14 -3.89 -6.43 10.58
N LEU A 15 -3.36 -5.29 10.15
CA LEU A 15 -2.85 -4.25 11.04
C LEU A 15 -3.74 -3.01 11.01
N GLY A 16 -3.81 -2.30 12.14
CA GLY A 16 -4.45 -0.99 12.17
C GLY A 16 -3.61 0.07 11.45
N ILE A 17 -4.24 1.17 11.01
CA ILE A 17 -3.56 2.29 10.31
C ILE A 17 -2.27 2.74 11.01
N LYS A 18 -2.28 2.85 12.34
CA LYS A 18 -1.11 3.28 13.14
C LYS A 18 0.04 2.28 13.12
N GLU A 19 -0.28 0.99 13.14
CA GLU A 19 0.70 -0.09 13.11
C GLU A 19 1.27 -0.23 11.70
N THR A 20 0.42 -0.16 10.67
CA THR A 20 0.86 -0.12 9.27
C THR A 20 1.78 1.07 9.01
N ALA A 21 1.44 2.25 9.51
CA ALA A 21 2.28 3.45 9.40
C ALA A 21 3.68 3.23 10.01
N LYS A 22 3.75 2.61 11.19
CA LYS A 22 5.02 2.29 11.86
C LYS A 22 5.83 1.22 11.12
N ASN A 23 5.18 0.15 10.66
CA ASN A 23 5.86 -0.96 9.99
C ASN A 23 6.44 -0.55 8.62
N PHE A 24 5.72 0.27 7.86
CA PHE A 24 6.14 0.69 6.52
C PHE A 24 6.81 2.06 6.49
N GLY A 25 6.90 2.77 7.63
CA GLY A 25 7.50 4.10 7.70
C GLY A 25 6.73 5.18 6.94
N ILE A 26 5.42 5.02 6.78
CA ILE A 26 4.55 5.95 6.04
C ILE A 26 3.66 6.78 6.96
N ALA A 27 3.19 7.94 6.49
CA ALA A 27 2.25 8.76 7.24
C ALA A 27 0.90 8.05 7.45
N GLU A 28 0.29 8.19 8.64
CA GLU A 28 -1.03 7.59 8.95
C GLU A 28 -2.12 8.01 7.97
N HIS A 29 -2.09 9.28 7.54
CA HIS A 29 -3.01 9.79 6.52
C HIS A 29 -2.83 9.06 5.19
N HIS A 30 -1.58 8.82 4.78
CA HIS A 30 -1.30 8.11 3.53
C HIS A 30 -1.78 6.65 3.60
N ALA A 31 -1.49 5.93 4.68
CA ALA A 31 -1.99 4.57 4.89
C ALA A 31 -3.54 4.50 4.85
N ARG A 32 -4.22 5.50 5.42
CA ARG A 32 -5.67 5.63 5.34
C ARG A 32 -6.15 5.85 3.90
N GLN A 33 -5.49 6.75 3.17
CA GLN A 33 -5.86 7.04 1.78
C GLN A 33 -5.67 5.80 0.89
N LEU A 34 -4.58 5.05 1.05
CA LEU A 34 -4.36 3.79 0.32
C LEU A 34 -5.52 2.81 0.53
N ALA A 35 -5.99 2.66 1.77
CA ALA A 35 -7.11 1.79 2.09
C ALA A 35 -8.45 2.32 1.56
N LEU A 36 -8.70 3.63 1.64
CA LEU A 36 -9.94 4.25 1.13
C LEU A 36 -10.01 4.27 -0.39
N GLN A 37 -8.88 4.39 -1.08
CA GLN A 37 -8.77 4.36 -2.54
C GLN A 37 -8.84 2.92 -3.09
N GLY A 38 -8.81 1.90 -2.23
CA GLY A 38 -8.87 0.49 -2.65
C GLY A 38 -7.58 -0.02 -3.30
N LEU A 39 -6.47 0.69 -3.13
CA LEU A 39 -5.17 0.31 -3.69
C LEU A 39 -4.55 -0.88 -2.95
N VAL A 40 -4.96 -1.10 -1.70
CA VAL A 40 -4.52 -2.22 -0.85
C VAL A 40 -5.73 -2.97 -0.29
N LYS A 41 -5.56 -4.28 -0.07
CA LYS A 41 -6.61 -5.10 0.56
C LYS A 41 -6.79 -4.67 2.02
N ALA A 42 -7.97 -4.16 2.33
CA ALA A 42 -8.34 -3.70 3.67
C ALA A 42 -9.78 -4.10 4.01
N THR A 43 -10.04 -4.28 5.30
CA THR A 43 -11.37 -4.63 5.83
C THR A 43 -11.76 -3.60 6.89
N ARG A 44 -13.04 -3.19 6.87
CA ARG A 44 -13.59 -2.32 7.90
C ARG A 44 -14.10 -3.15 9.07
N ALA A 45 -13.48 -3.01 10.23
CA ALA A 45 -13.92 -3.61 11.48
C ALA A 45 -14.59 -2.53 12.35
N GLY A 46 -15.90 -2.34 12.16
CA GLY A 46 -16.67 -1.29 12.82
C GLY A 46 -16.17 0.12 12.44
N LYS A 47 -15.60 0.84 13.41
CA LYS A 47 -15.00 2.18 13.21
C LYS A 47 -13.52 2.15 12.78
N LYS A 48 -12.88 0.97 12.81
CA LYS A 48 -11.45 0.81 12.48
C LYS A 48 -11.28 0.25 11.07
N ILE A 49 -10.20 0.64 10.41
CA ILE A 49 -9.75 0.05 9.15
C ILE A 49 -8.56 -0.83 9.48
N LEU A 50 -8.65 -2.09 9.07
CA LEU A 50 -7.57 -3.06 9.17
C LEU A 50 -7.02 -3.30 7.77
N ILE A 51 -5.72 -3.13 7.61
CA ILE A 51 -5.02 -3.23 6.34
C ILE A 51 -4.19 -4.51 6.35
N ASN A 52 -4.26 -5.27 5.25
CA ASN A 52 -3.44 -6.45 5.08
C ASN A 52 -1.98 -6.05 4.84
N GLN A 53 -1.07 -6.53 5.66
CA GLN A 53 0.35 -6.20 5.56
C GLN A 53 0.97 -6.68 4.23
N GLN A 54 0.65 -7.91 3.80
CA GLN A 54 1.15 -8.49 2.56
C GLN A 54 0.78 -7.63 1.35
N SER A 55 -0.50 -7.22 1.29
CA SER A 55 -1.00 -6.41 0.17
C SER A 55 -0.34 -5.04 0.08
N VAL A 56 0.09 -4.46 1.21
CA VAL A 56 0.80 -3.18 1.24
C VAL A 56 2.23 -3.35 0.73
N ALA A 57 2.91 -4.43 1.12
CA ALA A 57 4.23 -4.76 0.59
C ALA A 57 4.18 -4.99 -0.93
N ASP A 58 3.20 -5.77 -1.40
CA ASP A 58 2.99 -6.02 -2.83
C ASP A 58 2.74 -4.72 -3.60
N TYR A 59 1.95 -3.80 -3.02
CA TYR A 59 1.69 -2.49 -3.62
C TYR A 59 2.97 -1.66 -3.74
N PHE A 60 3.80 -1.57 -2.69
CA PHE A 60 5.05 -0.81 -2.75
C PHE A 60 6.08 -1.43 -3.70
N ASN A 61 6.14 -2.76 -3.78
CA ASN A 61 7.04 -3.45 -4.70
C ASN A 61 6.62 -3.28 -6.17
N SER A 62 5.33 -3.17 -6.45
CA SER A 62 4.80 -2.96 -7.80
C SER A 62 4.79 -1.48 -8.22
N CYS A 63 4.62 -0.55 -7.28
CA CYS A 63 4.75 0.89 -7.51
C CYS A 63 6.21 1.34 -7.58
N THR A 64 6.93 0.87 -8.61
CA THR A 64 8.21 1.44 -9.00
C THR A 64 8.00 2.38 -10.19
N LEU A 65 8.56 3.59 -10.10
CA LEU A 65 8.65 4.46 -11.27
C LEU A 65 9.61 3.78 -12.25
N SER A 66 9.07 3.21 -13.32
CA SER A 66 9.91 2.72 -14.40
C SER A 66 10.72 3.91 -14.94
N THR A 67 12.04 3.78 -15.04
CA THR A 67 12.96 4.85 -15.52
C THR A 67 12.53 5.44 -16.87
N THR A 68 11.66 4.75 -17.61
CA THR A 68 11.01 5.18 -18.85
C THR A 68 10.06 6.38 -18.73
N ASP A 69 9.50 6.68 -17.54
CA ASP A 69 8.54 7.80 -17.36
C ASP A 69 9.20 9.16 -17.08
N VAL A 70 10.50 9.17 -16.77
CA VAL A 70 11.27 10.40 -16.49
C VAL A 70 11.48 11.24 -17.76
N ALA A 71 11.29 10.66 -18.94
CA ALA A 71 11.48 11.34 -20.22
C ALA A 71 10.28 12.20 -20.68
N ILE A 72 9.13 12.16 -19.98
CA ILE A 72 7.90 12.85 -20.41
C ILE A 72 7.74 14.23 -19.76
N VAL A 73 8.48 14.52 -18.68
CA VAL A 73 8.44 15.86 -18.05
C VAL A 73 9.32 16.82 -18.84
N LYS A 74 8.77 17.42 -19.90
CA LYS A 74 9.41 18.54 -20.59
C LYS A 74 9.39 19.76 -19.65
N PRO A 75 10.53 20.43 -19.40
CA PRO A 75 10.54 21.67 -18.64
C PRO A 75 9.69 22.73 -19.35
N ILE A 76 8.91 23.49 -18.57
CA ILE A 76 8.13 24.62 -19.07
C ILE A 76 9.11 25.67 -19.63
N PRO A 77 8.98 26.12 -20.88
CA PRO A 77 9.87 27.13 -21.43
C PRO A 77 9.68 28.45 -20.68
N PHE A 78 10.70 28.87 -19.94
CA PHE A 78 10.76 30.18 -19.30
C PHE A 78 11.05 31.24 -20.38
N MET A 79 10.03 32.00 -20.76
CA MET A 79 10.16 33.10 -21.72
C MET A 79 10.43 34.39 -20.93
N ILE A 80 11.70 34.80 -20.86
CA ILE A 80 12.07 36.13 -20.33
C ILE A 80 11.65 37.17 -21.38
N ARG A 81 10.96 38.20 -20.91
CA ARG A 81 10.45 39.32 -21.71
C ARG A 81 11.48 40.43 -21.87
#